data_AF-A0A2W6B5K7-F1
#
_entry.id   AF-A0A2W6B5K7-F1
#
_cell.length_a   1.000
_cell.length_b   1.000
_cell.length_c   1.000
_cell.angle_alpha   90.00
_cell.angle_beta   90.00
_cell.angle_gamma   90.00
#
_symmetry.space_group_name_H-M   'P 1'
#
loop_
_entity.id
_entity.type
_entity.pdbx_description
1 polymer ?
#
loop_
_entity_poly.entity_id
_entity_poly.type
_entity_poly.pdbx_seq_one_letter_code
_entity_poly.pdbx_strand_id
1 'polypeptide(L)'
;PGPVVVLLDFGMVGEISSEMRENIQRVFVGVVRRDYDDVINALSRLGFLTPNADRRALKRALVWTVDTFYGLSFGDLQAIDPVMVLHELQDVLFAESVQIPANFAFLGRALGTLSGVCTALDPSFQFFTVWEPFADQLLDRPRSLRDGLEWLGKEARSLALTAYRLPYQSSHALSSLENGALDVRSEIARVVEAAEQIDRSLRKVRYGVLVVGFLVAGTIVFTLQPVAAAAALLVALVLLATALLPSRHRR
;
A
#
# COMPACT_ATOMS: atom_id res chain seq x y z
N PRO A 1 9.49 42.40 -24.65
CA PRO A 1 8.74 41.12 -24.51
C PRO A 1 9.58 39.96 -25.07
N GLY A 2 9.81 38.92 -24.25
CA GLY A 2 10.53 37.72 -24.70
C GLY A 2 9.66 36.84 -25.64
N PRO A 3 10.23 35.76 -26.20
CA PRO A 3 9.47 34.78 -26.98
C PRO A 3 8.36 34.13 -26.13
N VAL A 4 7.21 33.85 -26.74
CA VAL A 4 6.03 33.27 -26.10
C VAL A 4 5.56 32.06 -26.90
N VAL A 5 5.19 30.98 -26.21
CA VAL A 5 4.58 29.79 -26.83
C VAL A 5 3.06 29.94 -26.78
N VAL A 6 2.41 29.79 -27.93
CA VAL A 6 0.95 29.82 -28.06
C VAL A 6 0.47 28.41 -28.42
N LEU A 7 -0.42 27.84 -27.61
CA LEU A 7 -1.02 26.53 -27.86
C LEU A 7 -2.26 26.70 -28.74
N LEU A 8 -2.29 25.99 -29.88
CA LEU A 8 -3.35 26.11 -30.89
C LEU A 8 -4.27 24.88 -30.97
N ASP A 9 -3.80 23.70 -30.54
CA ASP A 9 -4.54 22.45 -30.63
C ASP A 9 -4.77 21.82 -29.25
N PHE A 10 -6.01 21.44 -28.97
CA PHE A 10 -6.47 20.77 -27.74
C PHE A 10 -7.27 19.48 -28.04
N GLY A 11 -7.18 18.93 -29.26
CA GLY A 11 -7.94 17.75 -29.67
C GLY A 11 -7.56 16.44 -28.97
N MET A 12 -6.43 16.40 -28.27
CA MET A 12 -5.91 15.21 -27.58
C MET A 12 -5.61 15.46 -26.09
N VAL A 13 -6.48 16.22 -25.41
CA VAL A 13 -6.36 16.49 -23.96
C VAL A 13 -6.93 15.32 -23.15
N GLY A 14 -6.18 14.90 -22.12
CA GLY A 14 -6.63 13.94 -21.12
C GLY A 14 -6.76 14.57 -19.73
N GLU A 15 -7.57 13.98 -18.86
CA GLU A 15 -7.74 14.41 -17.48
C GLU A 15 -6.92 13.52 -16.53
N ILE A 16 -6.17 14.15 -15.63
CA ILE A 16 -5.51 13.46 -14.51
C ILE A 16 -6.29 13.80 -13.25
N SER A 17 -7.05 12.83 -12.74
CA SER A 17 -7.82 13.01 -11.50
C SER A 17 -6.90 13.30 -10.32
N SER A 18 -7.46 13.96 -9.30
CA SER A 18 -6.72 14.23 -8.05
C SER A 18 -6.18 12.95 -7.40
N GLU A 19 -6.96 11.86 -7.47
CA GLU A 19 -6.55 10.54 -6.96
C GLU A 19 -5.38 9.94 -7.75
N MET A 20 -5.40 10.03 -9.09
CA MET A 20 -4.30 9.55 -9.92
C MET A 20 -3.04 10.35 -9.63
N ARG A 21 -3.15 11.69 -9.54
CA ARG A 21 -2.05 12.58 -9.18
C ARG A 21 -1.44 12.22 -7.82
N GLU A 22 -2.27 12.05 -6.80
CA GLU A 22 -1.83 11.70 -5.44
C GLU A 22 -1.09 10.36 -5.40
N ASN A 23 -1.61 9.33 -6.07
CA ASN A 23 -0.95 8.03 -6.07
C ASN A 23 0.34 8.02 -6.91
N ILE A 24 0.42 8.76 -8.01
CA ILE A 24 1.68 8.96 -8.75
C ILE A 24 2.74 9.60 -7.84
N GLN A 25 2.34 10.62 -7.07
CA GLN A 25 3.22 11.27 -6.11
C GLN A 25 3.69 10.31 -5.01
N ARG A 26 2.79 9.46 -4.48
CA ARG A 26 3.13 8.44 -3.49
C ARG A 26 4.10 7.39 -4.02
N VAL A 27 3.95 6.95 -5.27
CA VAL A 27 4.93 6.06 -5.91
C VAL A 27 6.31 6.73 -5.91
N PHE A 28 6.40 7.98 -6.35
CA PHE A 28 7.68 8.68 -6.41
C PHE A 28 8.32 8.86 -5.02
N VAL A 29 7.57 9.46 -4.08
CA VAL A 29 8.05 9.70 -2.71
C VAL A 29 8.39 8.39 -2.00
N GLY A 30 7.59 7.34 -2.22
CA GLY A 30 7.81 6.02 -1.66
C GLY A 30 9.11 5.38 -2.16
N VAL A 31 9.43 5.51 -3.45
CA VAL A 31 10.72 5.05 -4.00
C VAL A 31 11.88 5.82 -3.36
N VAL A 32 11.82 7.14 -3.32
CA VAL A 32 12.88 7.98 -2.74
C VAL A 32 13.11 7.70 -1.26
N ARG A 33 12.02 7.54 -0.49
CA ARG A 33 12.08 7.24 0.95
C ARG A 33 12.26 5.75 1.27
N ARG A 34 12.39 4.89 0.25
CA ARG A 34 12.47 3.42 0.39
C ARG A 34 11.26 2.82 1.15
N ASP A 35 10.10 3.46 1.06
CA ASP A 35 8.81 3.03 1.61
C ASP A 35 8.07 2.19 0.56
N TYR A 36 8.59 0.99 0.30
CA TYR A 36 8.08 0.12 -0.77
C TYR A 36 6.68 -0.43 -0.50
N ASP A 37 6.21 -0.44 0.76
CA ASP A 37 4.83 -0.80 1.08
C ASP A 37 3.87 0.27 0.53
N ASP A 38 4.20 1.55 0.70
CA ASP A 38 3.41 2.65 0.12
C ASP A 38 3.42 2.62 -1.40
N VAL A 39 4.56 2.29 -2.02
CA VAL A 39 4.66 2.15 -3.49
C VAL A 39 3.73 1.06 -4.01
N ILE A 40 3.76 -0.14 -3.41
CA ILE A 40 2.90 -1.25 -3.83
C ILE A 40 1.41 -0.92 -3.60
N ASN A 41 1.07 -0.21 -2.52
CA ASN A 41 -0.28 0.29 -2.28
C ASN A 41 -0.74 1.30 -3.34
N ALA A 42 0.11 2.26 -3.69
CA ALA A 42 -0.19 3.26 -4.70
C ALA A 42 -0.32 2.64 -6.10
N LEU A 43 0.57 1.73 -6.50
CA LEU A 43 0.45 0.97 -7.75
C LEU A 43 -0.84 0.16 -7.84
N SER A 44 -1.26 -0.45 -6.73
CA SER A 44 -2.55 -1.16 -6.63
C SER A 44 -3.73 -0.22 -6.90
N ARG A 45 -3.73 0.98 -6.31
CA ARG A 45 -4.80 1.99 -6.50
C ARG A 45 -4.82 2.58 -7.90
N LEU A 46 -3.65 2.71 -8.52
CA LEU A 46 -3.52 3.12 -9.91
C LEU A 46 -3.99 2.04 -10.90
N GLY A 47 -4.31 0.83 -10.43
CA GLY A 47 -4.78 -0.27 -11.26
C GLY A 47 -3.67 -1.07 -11.94
N PHE A 48 -2.40 -0.83 -11.55
CA PHE A 48 -1.26 -1.57 -12.11
C PHE A 48 -1.18 -3.00 -11.61
N LEU A 49 -1.78 -3.32 -10.46
CA LEU A 49 -1.73 -4.66 -9.88
C LEU A 49 -3.06 -5.38 -10.10
N THR A 50 -3.00 -6.64 -10.55
CA THR A 50 -4.19 -7.49 -10.63
C THR A 50 -4.65 -7.90 -9.22
N PRO A 51 -5.93 -8.27 -9.02
CA PRO A 51 -6.44 -8.62 -7.69
C PRO A 51 -5.70 -9.77 -6.99
N ASN A 52 -5.10 -10.67 -7.77
CA ASN A 52 -4.39 -11.87 -7.29
C ASN A 52 -2.87 -11.67 -7.22
N ALA A 53 -2.37 -10.45 -7.43
CA ALA A 53 -0.94 -10.18 -7.46
C ALA A 53 -0.25 -10.50 -6.12
N ASP A 54 0.85 -11.25 -6.15
CA ASP A 54 1.67 -11.48 -4.95
C ASP A 54 2.45 -10.21 -4.58
N ARG A 55 1.87 -9.45 -3.65
CA ARG A 55 2.45 -8.20 -3.13
C ARG A 55 3.85 -8.39 -2.53
N ARG A 56 4.15 -9.56 -1.96
CA ARG A 56 5.46 -9.84 -1.36
C ARG A 56 6.51 -10.08 -2.44
N ALA A 57 6.16 -10.83 -3.48
CA ALA A 57 7.03 -11.01 -4.65
C ALA A 57 7.30 -9.67 -5.33
N LEU A 58 6.26 -8.87 -5.57
CA LEU A 58 6.37 -7.53 -6.16
C LEU A 58 7.25 -6.60 -5.33
N LYS A 59 7.11 -6.62 -3.99
CA LYS A 59 7.96 -5.81 -3.12
C LYS A 59 9.43 -6.21 -3.22
N ARG A 60 9.74 -7.52 -3.20
CA ARG A 60 11.13 -8.00 -3.36
C ARG A 60 11.74 -7.55 -4.68
N ALA A 61 10.96 -7.67 -5.75
CA ALA A 61 11.38 -7.23 -7.08
C ALA A 61 11.61 -5.73 -7.14
N LEU A 62 10.69 -4.93 -6.59
CA LEU A 62 10.82 -3.48 -6.55
C LEU A 62 12.05 -3.03 -5.76
N VAL A 63 12.33 -3.67 -4.61
CA VAL A 63 13.55 -3.41 -3.83
C VAL A 63 14.78 -3.70 -4.67
N TRP A 64 14.83 -4.88 -5.31
CA TRP A 64 15.95 -5.27 -6.16
C TRP A 64 16.14 -4.33 -7.34
N THR A 65 15.06 -3.97 -8.06
CA THR A 65 15.11 -3.02 -9.18
C THR A 65 15.64 -1.68 -8.69
N VAL A 66 15.05 -1.11 -7.65
CA VAL A 66 15.51 0.18 -7.15
C VAL A 66 16.98 0.08 -6.72
N ASP A 67 17.39 -0.89 -5.91
CA ASP A 67 18.80 -1.00 -5.50
C ASP A 67 19.79 -1.25 -6.64
N THR A 68 19.35 -1.92 -7.72
CA THR A 68 20.18 -2.19 -8.90
C THR A 68 20.36 -0.97 -9.78
N PHE A 69 19.32 -0.14 -9.91
CA PHE A 69 19.33 1.04 -10.78
C PHE A 69 19.59 2.36 -10.04
N TYR A 70 19.49 2.38 -8.71
CA TYR A 70 19.69 3.58 -7.90
C TYR A 70 21.17 3.97 -7.88
N GLY A 71 21.49 5.09 -8.54
CA GLY A 71 22.86 5.59 -8.68
C GLY A 71 23.44 5.48 -10.10
N LEU A 72 22.69 4.92 -11.06
CA LEU A 72 23.07 4.87 -12.48
C LEU A 72 22.54 6.11 -13.23
N SER A 73 23.36 6.71 -14.08
CA SER A 73 22.94 7.79 -14.99
C SER A 73 22.32 7.21 -16.26
N PHE A 74 21.56 8.01 -17.04
CA PHE A 74 20.97 7.55 -18.31
C PHE A 74 21.99 7.08 -19.36
N GLY A 75 23.25 7.53 -19.26
CA GLY A 75 24.34 7.02 -20.09
C GLY A 75 24.79 5.60 -19.69
N ASP A 76 24.67 5.27 -18.40
CA ASP A 76 25.00 3.95 -17.86
C ASP A 76 23.90 2.92 -18.15
N LEU A 77 22.65 3.37 -18.34
CA LEU A 77 21.53 2.50 -18.75
C LEU A 77 21.76 1.82 -20.11
N GLN A 78 22.58 2.41 -21.00
CA GLN A 78 22.98 1.78 -22.26
C GLN A 78 23.98 0.64 -22.07
N ALA A 79 24.71 0.64 -20.95
CA ALA A 79 25.69 -0.39 -20.60
C ALA A 79 25.08 -1.55 -19.79
N ILE A 80 23.83 -1.41 -19.37
CA ILE A 80 23.10 -2.46 -18.67
C ILE A 80 22.57 -3.44 -19.71
N ASP A 81 22.98 -4.70 -19.59
CA ASP A 81 22.48 -5.78 -20.44
C ASP A 81 20.95 -5.93 -20.22
N PRO A 82 20.12 -5.64 -21.24
CA PRO A 82 18.67 -5.77 -21.13
C PRO A 82 18.25 -7.20 -20.78
N VAL A 83 19.05 -8.20 -21.14
CA VAL A 83 18.77 -9.62 -20.90
C VAL A 83 18.91 -9.97 -19.41
N MET A 84 19.92 -9.44 -18.72
CA MET A 84 20.10 -9.59 -17.26
C MET A 84 18.89 -9.04 -16.49
N VAL A 85 18.52 -7.80 -16.82
CA VAL A 85 17.37 -7.11 -16.21
C VAL A 85 16.08 -7.87 -16.46
N LEU A 86 15.89 -8.39 -17.68
CA LEU A 86 14.69 -9.13 -18.06
C LEU A 86 14.62 -10.50 -17.37
N HIS A 87 15.76 -11.17 -17.14
CA HIS A 87 15.83 -12.46 -16.46
C HIS A 87 15.53 -12.35 -14.95
N GLU A 88 15.96 -11.26 -14.30
CA GLU A 88 15.69 -11.02 -12.88
C GLU A 88 14.30 -10.42 -12.62
N LEU A 89 13.76 -9.67 -13.58
CA LEU A 89 12.37 -9.22 -13.55
C LEU A 89 11.40 -10.27 -14.13
N GLN A 90 11.89 -11.40 -14.64
CA GLN A 90 11.08 -12.38 -15.36
C GLN A 90 9.94 -12.90 -14.48
N ASP A 91 10.25 -13.28 -13.25
CA ASP A 91 9.29 -13.85 -12.31
C ASP A 91 8.21 -12.84 -11.84
N VAL A 92 8.40 -11.55 -12.11
CA VAL A 92 7.52 -10.48 -11.62
C VAL A 92 6.76 -9.81 -12.76
N LEU A 93 7.42 -9.59 -13.89
CA LEU A 93 6.81 -9.09 -15.12
C LEU A 93 5.98 -10.17 -15.84
N PHE A 94 6.37 -11.44 -15.78
CA PHE A 94 5.67 -12.54 -16.46
C PHE A 94 4.67 -13.30 -15.57
N ALA A 95 4.55 -12.98 -14.28
CA ALA A 95 3.60 -13.64 -13.36
C ALA A 95 2.14 -13.11 -13.44
N GLU A 96 1.71 -12.53 -14.56
CA GLU A 96 0.36 -11.94 -14.76
C GLU A 96 -0.12 -10.97 -13.66
N SER A 97 0.82 -10.44 -12.86
CA SER A 97 0.50 -9.69 -11.64
C SER A 97 0.48 -8.18 -11.87
N VAL A 98 1.07 -7.71 -12.98
CA VAL A 98 1.20 -6.30 -13.34
C VAL A 98 0.57 -6.05 -14.71
N GLN A 99 -0.23 -4.99 -14.81
CA GLN A 99 -0.89 -4.54 -16.04
C GLN A 99 -0.72 -3.02 -16.19
N ILE A 100 -0.84 -2.51 -17.43
CA ILE A 100 -0.77 -1.06 -17.69
C ILE A 100 -2.20 -0.56 -17.94
N PRO A 101 -2.76 0.29 -17.06
CA PRO A 101 -4.07 0.88 -17.29
C PRO A 101 -4.08 1.80 -18.50
N ALA A 102 -5.19 1.82 -19.26
CA ALA A 102 -5.31 2.61 -20.49
C ALA A 102 -5.00 4.11 -20.30
N ASN A 103 -5.39 4.69 -19.16
CA ASN A 103 -5.11 6.10 -18.85
C ASN A 103 -3.60 6.42 -18.81
N PHE A 104 -2.78 5.45 -18.42
CA PHE A 104 -1.32 5.59 -18.40
C PHE A 104 -0.70 5.41 -19.78
N ALA A 105 -1.33 4.68 -20.70
CA ALA A 105 -0.88 4.59 -22.08
C ALA A 105 -0.96 5.96 -22.80
N PHE A 106 -2.05 6.71 -22.59
CA PHE A 106 -2.20 8.07 -23.11
C PHE A 106 -1.21 9.05 -22.47
N LEU A 107 -1.00 8.95 -21.15
CA LEU A 107 0.00 9.75 -20.44
C LEU A 107 1.42 9.47 -20.98
N GLY A 108 1.77 8.19 -21.17
CA GLY A 108 3.04 7.78 -21.75
C GLY A 108 3.23 8.32 -23.17
N ARG A 109 2.19 8.28 -24.01
CA ARG A 109 2.23 8.89 -25.35
C ARG A 109 2.44 10.40 -25.30
N ALA A 110 1.76 11.11 -24.39
CA ALA A 110 1.91 12.56 -24.25
C ALA A 110 3.34 12.93 -23.80
N LEU A 111 3.87 12.24 -22.78
CA LEU A 111 5.24 12.45 -22.30
C LEU A 111 6.29 12.09 -23.36
N GLY A 112 6.10 10.96 -24.06
CA GLY A 112 7.00 10.54 -25.14
C GLY A 112 7.01 11.53 -26.30
N THR A 113 5.84 12.08 -26.68
CA THR A 113 5.75 13.11 -27.72
C THR A 113 6.43 14.40 -27.28
N LEU A 114 6.20 14.84 -26.04
CA LEU A 114 6.85 16.03 -25.48
C LEU A 114 8.37 15.86 -25.46
N SER A 115 8.86 14.74 -24.93
CA SER A 115 10.30 14.44 -24.90
C SER A 115 10.87 14.38 -26.31
N GLY A 116 10.18 13.73 -27.26
CA GLY A 116 10.61 13.64 -28.65
C GLY A 116 10.73 15.01 -29.32
N VAL A 117 9.76 15.91 -29.10
CA VAL A 117 9.82 17.29 -29.62
C VAL A 117 10.97 18.07 -28.98
N CYS A 118 11.14 17.98 -27.66
CA CYS A 118 12.25 18.65 -26.96
C CYS A 118 13.61 18.16 -27.45
N THR A 119 13.82 16.85 -27.56
CA THR A 119 15.08 16.27 -28.05
C THR A 119 15.32 16.56 -29.53
N ALA A 120 14.27 16.65 -30.35
CA ALA A 120 14.40 17.05 -31.75
C ALA A 120 14.84 18.52 -31.91
N LEU A 121 14.45 19.40 -30.98
CA LEU A 121 14.84 20.81 -30.97
C LEU A 121 16.22 21.03 -30.35
N ASP A 122 16.53 20.30 -29.28
CA ASP A 122 17.81 20.32 -28.59
C ASP A 122 18.27 18.88 -28.30
N PRO A 123 19.22 18.34 -29.08
CA PRO A 123 19.75 16.98 -28.86
C PRO A 123 20.43 16.79 -27.51
N SER A 124 20.85 17.87 -26.84
CA SER A 124 21.45 17.84 -25.51
C SER A 124 20.42 17.94 -24.38
N PHE A 125 19.14 18.07 -24.71
CA PHE A 125 18.05 18.18 -23.75
C PHE A 125 17.99 16.96 -22.83
N GLN A 126 18.09 17.20 -21.53
CA GLN A 126 17.95 16.17 -20.49
C GLN A 126 16.63 16.37 -19.75
N PHE A 127 15.68 15.45 -19.93
CA PHE A 127 14.37 15.55 -19.27
C PHE A 127 14.47 15.64 -17.74
N PHE A 128 15.45 14.96 -17.14
CA PHE A 128 15.62 14.88 -15.69
C PHE A 128 15.96 16.21 -15.03
N THR A 129 16.76 17.05 -15.69
CA THR A 129 17.19 18.35 -15.12
C THR A 129 16.02 19.34 -15.04
N VAL A 130 15.05 19.23 -15.96
CA VAL A 130 13.83 20.04 -15.94
C VAL A 130 12.88 19.57 -14.83
N TRP A 131 12.92 18.28 -14.50
CA TRP A 131 11.99 17.68 -13.55
C TRP A 131 12.48 17.75 -12.09
N GLU A 132 13.79 17.81 -11.86
CA GLU A 132 14.44 17.93 -10.54
C GLU A 132 13.79 18.94 -9.58
N PRO A 133 13.55 20.22 -9.94
CA PRO A 133 12.92 21.18 -9.02
C PRO A 133 11.48 20.82 -8.64
N PHE A 134 10.78 20.02 -9.44
CA PHE A 134 9.44 19.52 -9.11
C PHE A 134 9.52 18.31 -8.16
N ALA A 135 10.55 17.50 -8.28
CA ALA A 135 10.84 16.41 -7.34
C ALA A 135 11.11 16.97 -5.94
N ASP A 136 11.93 18.02 -5.83
CA ASP A 136 12.25 18.66 -4.56
C ASP A 136 10.99 19.22 -3.88
N GLN A 137 10.17 19.96 -4.62
CA GLN A 137 8.88 20.46 -4.12
C GLN A 137 7.94 19.35 -3.63
N LEU A 138 8.04 18.16 -4.23
CA LEU A 138 7.23 17.03 -3.84
C LEU A 138 7.76 16.32 -2.60
N LEU A 139 9.08 16.27 -2.42
CA LEU A 139 9.76 15.68 -1.27
C LEU A 139 9.67 16.56 -0.01
N ASP A 140 9.72 17.88 -0.19
CA ASP A 140 9.63 18.90 0.86
C ASP A 140 8.23 19.06 1.43
N ARG A 141 7.20 18.51 0.78
CA ARG A 141 5.86 18.47 1.35
C ARG A 141 5.83 17.48 2.52
N PRO A 142 5.62 17.93 3.78
CA PRO A 142 5.39 17.03 4.88
C PRO A 142 4.14 16.20 4.57
N ARG A 143 4.21 14.86 4.71
CA ARG A 143 3.00 14.01 4.67
C ARG A 143 2.07 14.58 5.75
N SER A 144 0.99 15.25 5.35
CA SER A 144 0.09 15.83 6.33
C SER A 144 -0.54 14.66 7.09
N LEU A 145 -0.58 14.73 8.43
CA LEU A 145 -1.26 13.71 9.25
C LEU A 145 -2.72 13.52 8.79
N ARG A 146 -3.31 14.59 8.24
CA ARG A 146 -4.64 14.59 7.65
C ARG A 146 -4.71 13.74 6.39
N ASP A 147 -3.69 13.70 5.53
CA ASP A 147 -3.67 12.87 4.32
C ASP A 147 -3.64 11.38 4.68
N GLY A 148 -2.84 11.03 5.71
CA GLY A 148 -2.80 9.68 6.26
C GLY A 148 -4.12 9.25 6.91
N LEU A 149 -4.77 10.16 7.65
CA LEU A 149 -6.09 9.93 8.26
C LEU A 149 -7.21 9.83 7.21
N GLU A 150 -7.18 10.67 6.18
CA GLU A 150 -8.14 10.63 5.07
C GLU A 150 -7.97 9.37 4.23
N TRP A 151 -6.73 8.91 4.01
CA TRP A 151 -6.44 7.62 3.38
C TRP A 151 -6.95 6.43 4.21
N LEU A 152 -6.68 6.41 5.52
CA LEU A 152 -7.20 5.38 6.43
C LEU A 152 -8.74 5.34 6.42
N GLY A 153 -9.38 6.51 6.40
CA GLY A 153 -10.84 6.61 6.29
C GLY A 153 -11.39 6.06 4.97
N LYS A 154 -10.75 6.38 3.83
CA LYS A 154 -11.14 5.88 2.51
C LYS A 154 -10.96 4.36 2.39
N GLU A 155 -9.89 3.81 2.96
CA GLU A 155 -9.63 2.36 2.95
C GLU A 155 -10.52 1.59 3.93
N ALA A 156 -10.78 2.14 5.12
CA ALA A 156 -11.77 1.57 6.03
C ALA A 156 -13.16 1.53 5.38
N ARG A 157 -13.51 2.55 4.58
CA ARG A 157 -14.76 2.58 3.83
C ARG A 157 -14.80 1.59 2.68
N SER A 158 -13.71 1.39 1.93
CA SER A 158 -13.67 0.38 0.86
C SER A 158 -13.75 -1.05 1.41
N LEU A 159 -13.10 -1.31 2.54
CA LEU A 159 -13.22 -2.56 3.29
C LEU A 159 -14.62 -2.74 3.89
N ALA A 160 -15.21 -1.68 4.44
CA ALA A 160 -16.58 -1.72 4.96
C ALA A 160 -17.62 -1.97 3.85
N LEU A 161 -17.45 -1.39 2.67
CA LEU A 161 -18.32 -1.64 1.51
C LEU A 161 -18.15 -3.06 0.96
N THR A 162 -16.95 -3.64 1.07
CA THR A 162 -16.69 -5.05 0.73
C THR A 162 -17.27 -6.00 1.78
N ALA A 163 -17.14 -5.64 3.07
CA ALA A 163 -17.77 -6.33 4.19
C ALA A 163 -19.30 -6.26 4.15
N TYR A 164 -19.86 -5.16 3.62
CA TYR A 164 -21.30 -5.00 3.43
C TYR A 164 -21.83 -5.79 2.22
N ARG A 165 -20.96 -6.30 1.34
CA ARG A 165 -21.31 -7.20 0.23
C ARG A 165 -21.19 -8.69 0.58
N LEU A 166 -20.64 -9.03 1.75
CA LEU A 166 -20.61 -10.40 2.28
C LEU A 166 -21.98 -11.01 2.66
N PRO A 167 -23.08 -10.28 3.00
CA PRO A 167 -24.30 -10.93 3.47
C PRO A 167 -25.17 -11.53 2.34
N TYR A 168 -24.72 -11.53 1.08
CA TYR A 168 -25.48 -12.16 -0.02
C TYR A 168 -25.06 -13.62 -0.32
N GLN A 169 -23.97 -14.13 0.25
CA GLN A 169 -23.54 -15.53 0.04
C GLN A 169 -23.84 -16.48 1.22
N SER A 170 -24.44 -15.98 2.30
CA SER A 170 -24.90 -16.81 3.43
C SER A 170 -26.10 -17.70 3.08
N SER A 171 -26.89 -17.33 2.07
CA SER A 171 -28.07 -18.10 1.64
C SER A 171 -27.69 -19.44 0.99
N HIS A 172 -26.52 -19.55 0.35
CA HIS A 172 -26.03 -20.80 -0.24
C HIS A 172 -25.34 -21.72 0.78
N ALA A 173 -24.75 -21.15 1.84
CA ALA A 173 -24.19 -21.92 2.94
C ALA A 173 -25.29 -22.50 3.86
N LEU A 174 -26.41 -21.78 4.04
CA LEU A 174 -27.55 -22.27 4.83
C LEU A 174 -28.34 -23.38 4.09
N SER A 175 -28.53 -23.26 2.78
CA SER A 175 -29.25 -24.28 2.00
C SER A 175 -28.46 -25.59 1.81
N SER A 176 -27.13 -25.52 1.95
CA SER A 176 -26.25 -26.70 1.93
C SER A 176 -26.19 -27.42 3.29
N LEU A 177 -26.61 -26.77 4.39
CA LEU A 177 -26.76 -27.38 5.72
C LEU A 177 -28.09 -28.11 5.90
N GLU A 178 -29.13 -27.70 5.18
CA GLU A 178 -30.48 -28.24 5.31
C GLU A 178 -30.66 -29.59 4.59
N ASN A 179 -29.83 -29.87 3.57
CA ASN A 179 -29.99 -31.05 2.71
C ASN A 179 -29.13 -32.26 3.10
N GLY A 180 -28.47 -32.26 4.27
CA GLY A 180 -27.88 -33.47 4.85
C GLY A 180 -26.85 -34.21 3.98
N ALA A 181 -26.32 -33.56 2.96
CA ALA A 181 -25.28 -34.10 2.10
C ALA A 181 -24.14 -33.11 2.15
N LEU A 182 -23.04 -33.50 2.81
CA LEU A 182 -21.69 -33.29 2.28
C LEU A 182 -20.69 -33.95 3.23
N ASP A 183 -20.20 -35.09 2.76
CA ASP A 183 -18.96 -35.72 3.16
C ASP A 183 -17.79 -34.77 2.84
N VAL A 184 -17.56 -33.78 3.72
CA VAL A 184 -16.46 -32.81 3.61
C VAL A 184 -15.75 -32.73 4.94
N ARG A 185 -15.16 -33.87 5.32
CA ARG A 185 -14.35 -34.00 6.54
C ARG A 185 -13.00 -33.26 6.48
N SER A 186 -12.56 -32.75 5.32
CA SER A 186 -11.18 -32.24 5.16
C SER A 186 -11.02 -30.72 4.97
N GLU A 187 -12.05 -29.95 4.60
CA GLU A 187 -11.93 -28.50 4.41
C GLU A 187 -12.52 -27.66 5.55
N ILE A 188 -13.58 -28.14 6.22
CA ILE A 188 -14.20 -27.42 7.36
C ILE A 188 -13.24 -27.36 8.56
N ALA A 189 -12.43 -28.40 8.79
CA ALA A 189 -11.44 -28.42 9.87
C ALA A 189 -10.42 -27.28 9.74
N ARG A 190 -10.00 -26.94 8.51
CA ARG A 190 -9.04 -25.85 8.25
C ARG A 190 -9.64 -24.46 8.46
N VAL A 191 -10.92 -24.29 8.18
CA VAL A 191 -11.64 -23.03 8.40
C VAL A 191 -11.92 -22.79 9.89
N VAL A 192 -12.22 -23.85 10.66
CA VAL A 192 -12.37 -23.79 12.12
C VAL A 192 -11.05 -23.44 12.80
N GLU A 193 -9.93 -24.05 12.37
CA GLU A 193 -8.59 -23.71 12.89
C GLU A 193 -8.19 -22.25 12.60
N ALA A 194 -8.48 -21.75 11.39
CA ALA A 194 -8.22 -20.37 11.02
C ALA A 194 -9.07 -19.37 11.82
N ALA A 195 -10.34 -19.69 12.08
CA ALA A 195 -11.23 -18.87 12.90
C ALA A 195 -10.77 -18.79 14.36
N GLU A 196 -10.33 -19.91 14.95
CA GLU A 196 -9.75 -19.92 16.31
C GLU A 196 -8.43 -19.14 16.39
N GLN A 197 -7.65 -19.09 15.32
CA GLN A 197 -6.39 -18.34 15.26
C GLN A 197 -6.61 -16.83 15.15
N ILE A 198 -7.70 -16.41 14.50
CA ILE A 198 -8.15 -15.00 14.43
C ILE A 198 -8.68 -14.55 15.79
N ASP A 199 -9.52 -15.35 16.46
CA ASP A 199 -10.08 -15.01 17.77
C ASP A 199 -8.99 -14.92 18.88
N ARG A 200 -7.96 -15.76 18.79
CA ARG A 200 -6.75 -15.65 19.64
C ARG A 200 -5.94 -14.38 19.39
N SER A 201 -5.88 -13.92 18.15
CA SER A 201 -5.18 -12.68 17.79
C SER A 201 -5.95 -11.43 18.23
N LEU A 202 -7.28 -11.44 18.10
CA LEU A 202 -8.15 -10.34 18.53
C LEU A 202 -8.16 -10.13 20.06
N ARG A 203 -8.10 -11.22 20.85
CA ARG A 203 -7.94 -11.10 22.31
C ARG A 203 -6.66 -10.36 22.68
N LYS A 204 -5.52 -10.72 22.07
CA LYS A 204 -4.23 -10.08 22.36
C LYS A 204 -4.23 -8.59 22.01
N VAL A 205 -4.84 -8.22 20.88
CA VAL A 205 -4.99 -6.81 20.47
C VAL A 205 -5.87 -6.04 21.47
N ARG A 206 -7.02 -6.59 21.87
CA ARG A 206 -7.92 -5.95 22.85
C ARG A 206 -7.23 -5.68 24.20
N TYR A 207 -6.52 -6.67 24.74
CA TYR A 207 -5.81 -6.48 26.01
C TYR A 207 -4.60 -5.55 25.86
N GLY A 208 -3.89 -5.58 24.73
CA GLY A 208 -2.78 -4.67 24.45
C GLY A 208 -3.20 -3.19 24.47
N VAL A 209 -4.32 -2.87 23.83
CA VAL A 209 -4.88 -1.50 23.83
C VAL A 209 -5.23 -1.03 25.25
N LEU A 210 -5.83 -1.90 26.07
CA LEU A 210 -6.17 -1.56 27.46
C LEU A 210 -4.93 -1.35 28.33
N VAL A 211 -3.91 -2.21 28.19
CA VAL A 211 -2.65 -2.09 28.96
C VAL A 211 -1.95 -0.76 28.64
N VAL A 212 -1.86 -0.39 27.36
CA VAL A 212 -1.27 0.90 26.95
C VAL A 212 -2.07 2.08 27.54
N GLY A 213 -3.41 2.01 27.48
CA GLY A 213 -4.27 3.04 28.06
C GLY A 213 -4.08 3.23 29.56
N PHE A 214 -4.01 2.14 30.34
CA PHE A 214 -3.80 2.21 31.79
C PHE A 214 -2.37 2.64 32.16
N LEU A 215 -1.36 2.28 31.37
CA LEU A 215 0.01 2.77 31.55
C LEU A 215 0.07 4.29 31.39
N VAL A 216 -0.48 4.82 30.29
CA VAL A 216 -0.51 6.26 30.03
C VAL A 216 -1.29 7.00 31.11
N ALA A 217 -2.48 6.51 31.48
CA ALA A 217 -3.29 7.10 32.54
C ALA A 217 -2.58 7.06 33.90
N GLY A 218 -1.92 5.95 34.24
CA GLY A 218 -1.14 5.80 35.46
C GLY A 218 0.04 6.78 35.53
N THR A 219 0.77 6.95 34.44
CA THR A 219 1.90 7.91 34.37
C THR A 219 1.43 9.36 34.55
N ILE A 220 0.28 9.74 33.97
CA ILE A 220 -0.27 11.10 34.09
C ILE A 220 -0.73 11.38 35.53
N VAL A 221 -1.39 10.42 36.17
CA VAL A 221 -1.95 10.59 37.52
C VAL A 221 -0.89 10.46 38.62
N PHE A 222 0.28 9.87 38.32
CA PHE A 222 1.36 9.64 39.28
C PHE A 222 1.84 10.91 39.99
N THR A 223 1.84 12.04 39.30
CA THR A 223 2.28 13.33 39.83
C THR A 223 1.27 13.99 40.78
N LEU A 224 0.00 13.57 40.72
CA LEU A 224 -1.13 14.16 41.47
C LEU A 224 -1.61 13.25 42.60
N GLN A 225 -1.74 11.94 42.34
CA GLN A 225 -2.22 10.95 43.29
C GLN A 225 -1.47 9.61 43.12
N PRO A 226 -0.37 9.40 43.88
CA PRO A 226 0.47 8.22 43.70
C PRO A 226 -0.24 6.90 44.00
N VAL A 227 -1.22 6.91 44.91
CA VAL A 227 -2.05 5.73 45.22
C VAL A 227 -2.96 5.35 44.05
N ALA A 228 -3.57 6.32 43.37
CA ALA A 228 -4.41 6.09 42.20
C ALA A 228 -3.59 5.61 40.99
N ALA A 229 -2.37 6.14 40.82
CA ALA A 229 -1.44 5.67 39.80
C ALA A 229 -0.96 4.23 40.05
N ALA A 230 -0.69 3.86 41.30
CA ALA A 230 -0.35 2.49 41.66
C ALA A 230 -1.50 1.51 41.36
N ALA A 231 -2.76 1.92 41.60
CA ALA A 231 -3.94 1.14 41.25
C ALA A 231 -4.08 0.95 39.72
N ALA A 232 -3.87 2.00 38.93
CA ALA A 232 -3.91 1.92 37.46
C ALA A 232 -2.83 0.98 36.89
N LEU A 233 -1.61 1.02 37.44
CA LEU A 233 -0.52 0.12 37.06
C LEU A 233 -0.79 -1.34 37.45
N LEU A 234 -1.40 -1.58 38.62
CA LEU A 234 -1.84 -2.92 39.02
C LEU A 234 -2.89 -3.48 38.06
N VAL A 235 -3.85 -2.66 37.62
CA VAL A 235 -4.86 -3.07 36.64
C VAL A 235 -4.21 -3.40 35.29
N ALA A 236 -3.25 -2.59 34.83
CA ALA A 236 -2.48 -2.89 33.62
C ALA A 236 -1.73 -4.22 33.73
N LEU A 237 -1.13 -4.51 34.88
CA LEU A 237 -0.37 -5.74 35.12
C LEU A 237 -1.26 -6.99 35.12
N VAL A 238 -2.47 -6.89 35.70
CA VAL A 238 -3.49 -7.96 35.68
C VAL A 238 -4.02 -8.20 34.25
N LEU A 239 -4.26 -7.13 33.49
CA LEU A 239 -4.68 -7.23 32.08
C LEU A 239 -3.58 -7.85 31.21
N LEU A 240 -2.31 -7.54 31.46
CA LEU A 240 -1.18 -8.16 30.79
C LEU A 240 -1.07 -9.66 31.14
N ALA A 241 -1.21 -10.02 32.42
CA ALA A 241 -1.16 -11.41 32.87
C ALA A 241 -2.30 -12.25 32.24
N THR A 242 -3.52 -11.71 32.19
CA THR A 242 -4.66 -12.37 31.53
C THR A 242 -4.52 -12.48 30.01
N ALA A 243 -3.79 -11.57 29.37
CA ALA A 243 -3.46 -11.65 27.94
C ALA A 243 -2.41 -12.72 27.61
N LEU A 244 -1.51 -13.01 28.55
CA LEU A 244 -0.39 -13.95 28.41
C LEU A 244 -0.73 -15.38 28.86
N LEU A 245 -1.73 -15.56 29.71
CA LEU A 245 -2.16 -16.88 30.17
C LEU A 245 -2.70 -17.72 28.99
N PRO A 246 -2.15 -18.91 28.71
CA PRO A 246 -2.67 -19.77 27.67
C PRO A 246 -4.09 -20.20 28.05
N SER A 247 -5.05 -19.98 27.15
CA SER A 247 -6.43 -20.44 27.30
C SER A 247 -6.41 -21.96 27.46
N ARG A 248 -6.59 -22.46 28.69
CA ARG A 248 -6.80 -23.88 28.95
C ARG A 248 -8.07 -24.31 28.22
N HIS A 249 -7.92 -24.98 27.08
CA HIS A 249 -9.02 -25.66 26.41
C HIS A 249 -9.63 -26.65 27.41
N ARG A 250 -10.89 -26.42 27.77
CA ARG A 250 -11.76 -27.47 28.33
C ARG A 250 -11.96 -28.49 27.22
N ARG A 251 -11.59 -29.74 27.50
CA ARG A 251 -11.96 -30.93 26.73
C ARG A 251 -13.47 -31.12 26.76
#